data_AF-A0A1U8CNH6-F1
#
_entry.id   AF-A0A1U8CNH6-F1
#
_cell.length_a   1.000
_cell.length_b   1.000
_cell.length_c   1.000
_cell.angle_alpha   90.00
_cell.angle_beta   90.00
_cell.angle_gamma   90.00
#
_symmetry.space_group_name_H-M   'P 1'
#
loop_
_entity.id
_entity.type
_entity.pdbx_description
1 polymer ?
#
loop_
_entity_poly.entity_id
_entity_poly.type
_entity_poly.pdbx_seq_one_letter_code
_entity_poly.pdbx_strand_id
1 'polypeptide(L)'
;MKALLTLGLLLLSVTVQAMVYERCEFARTLKSHGMDGYLGIRLANWVCLAQHESGFNTQATNYNPGSRSNDYGIFQINSKYWCNDGKTPRAVNACGIPCSAYLSKGNSKDV
;
A
#
# COMPACT_ATOMS: atom_id res chain seq x y z
N MET A 1 40.47 -5.96 9.55
CA MET A 1 39.70 -6.13 8.28
C MET A 1 38.40 -6.90 8.49
N LYS A 2 38.39 -8.07 9.15
CA LYS A 2 37.15 -8.85 9.41
C LYS A 2 36.09 -8.09 10.21
N ALA A 3 36.48 -7.33 11.24
CA ALA A 3 35.57 -6.56 12.08
C ALA A 3 34.83 -5.43 11.32
N LEU A 4 35.49 -4.79 10.34
CA LEU A 4 34.88 -3.76 9.49
C LEU A 4 33.89 -4.37 8.49
N LEU A 5 34.20 -5.55 7.96
CA LEU A 5 33.30 -6.31 7.08
C LEU A 5 32.05 -6.79 7.84
N THR A 6 32.20 -7.28 9.07
CA THR A 6 31.05 -7.70 9.91
C THR A 6 30.18 -6.51 10.34
N LEU A 7 30.79 -5.36 10.64
CA LEU A 7 30.04 -4.15 11.00
C LEU A 7 29.29 -3.56 9.79
N GLY A 8 29.92 -3.60 8.60
CA GLY A 8 29.28 -3.21 7.34
C GLY A 8 28.10 -4.11 6.97
N LEU A 9 28.19 -5.43 7.23
CA LEU A 9 27.11 -6.37 6.96
C LEU A 9 25.91 -6.21 7.92
N LEU A 10 26.17 -5.83 9.18
CA LEU A 10 25.12 -5.50 10.16
C LEU A 10 24.39 -4.18 9.84
N LEU A 11 25.07 -3.22 9.22
CA LEU A 11 24.45 -1.95 8.80
C LEU A 11 23.57 -2.11 7.54
N LEU A 12 23.76 -3.19 6.77
CA LEU A 12 23.00 -3.49 5.55
C LEU A 12 21.71 -4.27 5.82
N SER A 13 21.46 -4.73 7.05
CA SER A 13 20.18 -5.31 7.44
C SER A 13 19.13 -4.22 7.68
N VAL A 14 18.86 -3.39 6.67
CA VAL A 14 17.56 -2.72 6.59
C VAL A 14 16.57 -3.82 6.22
N THR A 15 16.00 -4.47 7.22
CA THR A 15 14.99 -5.50 7.00
C THR A 15 13.85 -4.87 6.21
N VAL A 16 13.70 -5.25 4.93
CA VAL A 16 12.45 -5.08 4.19
C VAL A 16 11.45 -6.04 4.83
N GLN A 17 10.88 -5.58 5.94
CA GLN A 17 9.82 -6.31 6.64
C GLN A 17 8.70 -6.55 5.64
N ALA A 18 8.31 -7.82 5.57
CA ALA A 18 7.28 -8.30 4.68
C ALA A 18 6.01 -7.46 4.83
N MET A 19 5.45 -7.12 3.67
CA MET A 19 4.48 -6.05 3.42
C MET A 19 3.03 -6.52 3.58
N VAL A 20 2.80 -7.54 4.40
CA VAL A 20 1.47 -8.10 4.64
C VAL A 20 1.11 -7.87 6.10
N TYR A 21 0.07 -7.09 6.35
CA TYR A 21 -0.37 -6.85 7.72
C TYR A 21 -1.12 -8.04 8.30
N GLU A 22 -0.95 -8.26 9.61
CA GLU A 22 -1.91 -9.06 10.37
C GLU A 22 -3.24 -8.30 10.52
N ARG A 23 -4.37 -9.00 10.51
CA ARG A 23 -5.72 -8.39 10.53
C ARG A 23 -5.88 -7.36 11.66
N CYS A 24 -5.49 -7.72 12.88
CA CYS A 24 -5.62 -6.85 14.05
C CYS A 24 -4.56 -5.74 14.09
N GLU A 25 -3.42 -5.92 13.42
CA GLU A 25 -2.44 -4.86 13.22
C GLU A 25 -2.99 -3.80 12.27
N PHE A 26 -3.49 -4.22 11.11
CA PHE A 26 -4.12 -3.32 10.14
C PHE A 26 -5.30 -2.54 10.74
N ALA A 27 -6.18 -3.22 11.49
CA ALA A 27 -7.31 -2.57 12.16
C ALA A 27 -6.85 -1.49 13.15
N ARG A 28 -5.78 -1.74 13.93
CA ARG A 28 -5.20 -0.75 14.84
C ARG A 28 -4.63 0.44 14.07
N THR A 29 -3.93 0.18 12.97
CA THR A 29 -3.37 1.24 12.11
C THR A 29 -4.47 2.11 11.52
N LEU A 30 -5.50 1.53 10.92
CA LEU A 30 -6.65 2.30 10.41
C LEU A 30 -7.33 3.13 11.49
N LYS A 31 -7.51 2.55 12.69
CA LYS A 31 -8.08 3.27 13.82
C LYS A 31 -7.19 4.43 14.27
N SER A 32 -5.87 4.28 14.30
CA SER A 32 -4.95 5.38 14.65
C SER A 32 -4.93 6.50 13.61
N HIS A 33 -5.30 6.19 12.37
CA HIS A 33 -5.48 7.18 11.29
C HIS A 33 -6.92 7.74 11.18
N GLY A 34 -7.81 7.43 12.14
CA GLY A 34 -9.15 8.02 12.17
C GLY A 34 -10.15 7.41 11.18
N MET A 35 -9.87 6.22 10.64
CA MET A 35 -10.75 5.58 9.65
C MET A 35 -12.00 4.93 10.24
N ASP A 36 -12.06 4.75 11.56
CA ASP A 36 -13.26 4.22 12.21
C ASP A 36 -14.36 5.31 12.27
N GLY A 37 -15.34 5.19 11.38
CA GLY A 37 -16.41 6.18 11.22
C GLY A 37 -16.12 7.26 10.17
N TYR A 38 -14.99 7.20 9.46
CA TYR A 38 -14.70 8.13 8.37
C TYR A 38 -15.78 8.04 7.29
N LEU A 39 -16.42 9.17 6.99
CA LEU A 39 -17.60 9.25 6.11
C LEU A 39 -18.74 8.28 6.48
N GLY A 40 -18.86 7.93 7.77
CA GLY A 40 -19.85 6.96 8.25
C GLY A 40 -19.49 5.48 8.01
N ILE A 41 -18.28 5.20 7.51
CA ILE A 41 -17.82 3.84 7.20
C ILE A 41 -17.17 3.24 8.45
N ARG A 42 -17.72 2.13 8.93
CA ARG A 42 -17.19 1.39 10.10
C ARG A 42 -15.82 0.81 9.81
N LEU A 43 -14.95 0.74 10.82
CA LEU A 43 -13.61 0.12 10.72
C LEU A 43 -13.64 -1.29 10.10
N ALA A 44 -14.64 -2.10 10.46
CA ALA A 44 -14.79 -3.46 9.94
C ALA A 44 -14.96 -3.52 8.42
N ASN A 45 -15.55 -2.49 7.79
CA ASN A 45 -15.70 -2.42 6.34
C ASN A 45 -14.34 -2.20 5.66
N TRP A 46 -13.51 -1.31 6.20
CA TRP A 46 -12.16 -1.07 5.69
C TRP A 46 -11.26 -2.31 5.82
N VAL A 47 -11.36 -3.02 6.94
CA VAL A 47 -10.64 -4.29 7.14
C VAL A 47 -11.13 -5.37 6.16
N CYS A 48 -12.44 -5.46 5.94
CA CYS A 48 -13.03 -6.38 4.96
C CYS A 48 -12.57 -6.08 3.53
N LEU A 49 -12.54 -4.80 3.15
CA LEU A 49 -12.04 -4.33 1.86
C LEU A 49 -10.60 -4.79 1.64
N ALA A 50 -9.67 -4.43 2.53
CA ALA A 50 -8.26 -4.80 2.40
C ALA A 50 -8.02 -6.32 2.37
N GLN A 51 -8.81 -7.09 3.12
CA GLN A 51 -8.72 -8.56 3.11
C GLN A 51 -9.03 -9.14 1.73
N HIS A 52 -10.07 -8.64 1.06
CA HIS A 52 -10.53 -9.20 -0.21
C HIS A 52 -9.81 -8.61 -1.42
N GLU A 53 -9.35 -7.36 -1.33
CA GLU A 53 -8.62 -6.70 -2.42
C GLU A 53 -7.18 -7.19 -2.53
N SER A 54 -6.48 -7.35 -1.40
CA SER A 54 -5.03 -7.62 -1.42
C SER A 54 -4.58 -8.69 -0.43
N GLY A 55 -5.47 -9.22 0.41
CA GLY A 55 -5.07 -10.08 1.53
C GLY A 55 -4.14 -9.35 2.50
N PHE A 56 -4.37 -8.05 2.72
CA PHE A 56 -3.53 -7.15 3.51
C PHE A 56 -2.11 -6.91 2.96
N ASN A 57 -1.84 -7.26 1.71
CA ASN A 57 -0.53 -7.07 1.08
C ASN A 57 -0.39 -5.65 0.49
N THR A 58 0.44 -4.81 1.10
CA THR A 58 0.73 -3.45 0.62
C THR A 58 1.57 -3.42 -0.65
N GLN A 59 2.13 -4.55 -1.10
CA GLN A 59 2.79 -4.66 -2.41
C GLN A 59 1.90 -5.28 -3.49
N ALA A 60 0.63 -5.53 -3.21
CA ALA A 60 -0.28 -6.10 -4.20
C ALA A 60 -0.42 -5.16 -5.40
N THR A 61 -0.31 -5.74 -6.61
CA THR A 61 -0.62 -5.05 -7.85
C THR A 61 -1.42 -5.96 -8.76
N ASN A 62 -2.34 -5.39 -9.51
CA ASN A 62 -3.16 -6.12 -10.47
C ASN A 62 -3.26 -5.33 -11.78
N TYR A 63 -3.05 -5.99 -12.92
CA TYR A 63 -3.17 -5.36 -14.23
C TYR A 63 -4.56 -5.61 -14.80
N ASN A 64 -5.19 -4.54 -15.33
CA ASN A 64 -6.52 -4.56 -15.91
C ASN A 64 -6.44 -4.41 -17.44
N PRO A 65 -6.55 -5.49 -18.24
CA PRO A 65 -6.34 -5.43 -19.68
C PRO A 65 -7.33 -4.53 -20.42
N GLY A 66 -8.60 -4.51 -19.98
CA GLY A 66 -9.66 -3.74 -20.63
C GLY A 66 -9.46 -2.23 -20.58
N SER A 67 -9.00 -1.70 -19.44
CA SER A 67 -8.70 -0.28 -19.24
C SER A 67 -7.24 0.08 -19.51
N ARG A 68 -6.36 -0.93 -19.62
CA ARG A 68 -4.89 -0.78 -19.62
C ARG A 68 -4.40 0.03 -18.42
N SER A 69 -5.01 -0.22 -17.25
CA SER A 69 -4.63 0.39 -15.97
C SER A 69 -4.11 -0.68 -15.00
N ASN A 70 -3.59 -0.25 -13.85
CA ASN A 70 -3.13 -1.14 -12.78
C ASN A 70 -3.75 -0.69 -11.45
N ASP A 71 -3.98 -1.64 -10.56
CA ASP A 71 -4.35 -1.40 -9.18
C ASP A 71 -3.12 -1.55 -8.28
N TYR A 72 -3.02 -0.75 -7.22
CA TYR A 72 -1.85 -0.66 -6.36
C TYR A 72 -2.19 -0.70 -4.88
N GLY A 73 -1.34 -1.39 -4.13
CA GLY A 73 -1.33 -1.33 -2.67
C GLY A 73 -2.46 -2.09 -2.00
N ILE A 74 -2.62 -1.85 -0.71
CA ILE A 74 -3.50 -2.64 0.17
C ILE A 74 -4.99 -2.49 -0.19
N PHE A 75 -5.37 -1.35 -0.76
CA PHE A 75 -6.74 -1.05 -1.20
C PHE A 75 -6.93 -1.16 -2.72
N GLN A 76 -5.93 -1.65 -3.47
CA GLN A 76 -6.01 -1.81 -4.92
C GLN A 76 -6.46 -0.52 -5.64
N ILE A 77 -5.77 0.58 -5.33
CA ILE A 77 -6.07 1.91 -5.87
C ILE A 77 -5.67 1.98 -7.36
N ASN A 78 -6.65 2.27 -8.22
CA ASN A 78 -6.50 2.20 -9.66
C ASN A 78 -5.80 3.44 -10.29
N SER A 79 -4.81 3.20 -11.15
CA SER A 79 -4.03 4.24 -11.85
C SER A 79 -4.78 5.00 -12.94
N LYS A 80 -6.00 4.59 -13.30
CA LYS A 80 -6.81 5.34 -14.27
C LYS A 80 -7.33 6.66 -13.67
N TYR A 81 -7.54 6.68 -12.36
CA TYR A 81 -8.28 7.75 -11.68
C TYR A 81 -7.49 8.40 -10.53
N TRP A 82 -6.77 7.61 -9.75
CA TRP A 82 -6.35 8.06 -8.42
C TRP A 82 -4.88 8.44 -8.37
N CYS A 83 -4.01 7.69 -9.04
CA CYS A 83 -2.56 7.90 -9.01
C CYS A 83 -1.93 7.84 -10.40
N ASN A 84 -0.72 8.37 -10.52
CA ASN A 84 0.04 8.31 -11.77
C ASN A 84 1.08 7.18 -11.76
N ASP A 85 0.99 6.24 -12.71
CA ASP A 85 1.98 5.17 -12.93
C ASP A 85 2.85 5.39 -14.18
N GLY A 86 2.66 6.51 -14.89
CA GLY A 86 3.42 6.87 -16.10
C GLY A 86 3.10 6.04 -17.34
N LYS A 87 2.23 5.04 -17.26
CA LYS A 87 1.94 4.10 -18.37
C LYS A 87 0.45 3.92 -18.67
N THR A 88 -0.44 4.33 -17.77
CA THR A 88 -1.89 4.20 -17.96
C THR A 88 -2.42 5.26 -18.94
N PRO A 89 -3.02 4.87 -20.08
CA PRO A 89 -3.46 5.83 -21.09
C PRO A 89 -4.61 6.71 -20.63
N ARG A 90 -4.53 8.02 -20.88
CA ARG A 90 -5.58 9.02 -20.55
C ARG A 90 -6.01 8.93 -19.08
N ALA A 91 -5.06 8.75 -18.17
CA ALA A 91 -5.31 8.72 -16.73
C ALA A 91 -5.48 10.13 -16.17
N VAL A 92 -6.18 10.22 -15.04
CA VAL A 92 -6.14 11.37 -14.15
C VAL A 92 -5.47 10.95 -12.83
N ASN A 93 -5.00 11.93 -12.06
CA ASN A 93 -4.29 11.71 -10.81
C ASN A 93 -4.98 12.49 -9.69
N ALA A 94 -6.18 12.05 -9.30
CA ALA A 94 -7.01 12.79 -8.34
C ALA A 94 -6.35 12.91 -6.95
N CYS A 95 -5.53 11.93 -6.54
CA CYS A 95 -4.79 11.99 -5.28
C CYS A 95 -3.46 12.76 -5.40
N GLY A 96 -3.03 13.14 -6.59
CA GLY A 96 -1.82 13.94 -6.81
C GLY A 96 -0.51 13.23 -6.46
N ILE A 97 -0.48 11.88 -6.45
CA ILE A 97 0.69 11.10 -6.02
C ILE A 97 1.10 10.03 -7.06
N PRO A 98 2.38 9.60 -7.08
CA PRO A 98 2.78 8.46 -7.91
C PRO A 98 2.21 7.17 -7.32
N CYS A 99 1.80 6.22 -8.17
CA CYS A 99 1.25 4.94 -7.70
C CYS A 99 2.25 4.12 -6.88
N SER A 100 3.55 4.33 -7.07
CA SER A 100 4.60 3.70 -6.25
C SER A 100 4.55 4.11 -4.77
N ALA A 101 3.89 5.22 -4.42
CA ALA A 101 3.72 5.64 -3.04
C ALA A 101 2.87 4.65 -2.22
N TYR A 102 1.91 3.97 -2.85
CA TYR A 102 1.09 2.91 -2.23
C TYR A 102 1.85 1.61 -2.00
N LEU A 103 3.03 1.45 -2.61
CA LEU A 103 3.90 0.28 -2.44
C LEU A 103 5.02 0.52 -1.41
N SER A 104 4.99 1.65 -0.70
CA SER A 104 6.00 2.01 0.28
C SER A 104 5.72 1.40 1.67
N LYS A 105 6.75 1.28 2.50
CA LYS A 105 6.59 0.76 3.87
C LYS A 105 5.77 1.75 4.70
N GLY A 106 4.69 1.26 5.30
CA GLY A 106 3.74 2.08 6.05
C GLY A 106 2.59 2.54 5.16
N ASN A 107 1.39 2.09 5.47
CA ASN A 107 0.15 2.40 4.74
C ASN A 107 -0.34 3.85 4.90
N SER A 108 0.47 4.78 5.43
CA SER A 108 0.08 6.18 5.61
C SER A 108 -0.21 6.91 4.29
N LYS A 109 0.15 6.33 3.15
CA LYS A 109 -0.22 6.85 1.83
C LYS A 109 -1.50 6.23 1.30
N ASP A 110 -1.88 5.06 1.80
CA ASP A 110 -3.14 4.38 1.47
C ASP A 110 -4.33 4.93 2.27
N VAL A 111 -4.07 5.53 3.43
CA VAL A 111 -5.06 6.11 4.37
C VAL A 111 -5.04 7.63 4.31
#